data_AF-A0AAE4ZIB8-F1
#
_entry.id   AF-A0AAE4ZIB8-F1
#
_cell.length_a   1.000
_cell.length_b   1.000
_cell.length_c   1.000
_cell.angle_alpha   90.00
_cell.angle_beta   90.00
_cell.angle_gamma   90.00
#
_symmetry.space_group_name_H-M   'P 1'
#
loop_
_entity.id
_entity.type
_entity.pdbx_description
1 polymer ?
#
loop_
_entity_poly.entity_id
_entity_poly.type
_entity_poly.pdbx_seq_one_letter_code
_entity_poly.pdbx_strand_id
1 'polypeptide(L)'
;MPDPRSDKTRARDIDRAQTCSLLDAAYADGQLGVEEHESRTAAAMRATTLGALRALTKDLQVPDHLVGDGTGGESETESGSGSPRSRHLLVVLAAVVVVALIVVGLVQVMSAGGSNGPAASSESSADDHSAESIALFTADGMREFVRRFESKFGNLVADDVDLYSDDAVVAKMIPRQLTRMQRWMFTGAAGFEPWTPPTMRDEDQDTVDLALLDSESIADLVGRATGLVGLPSGHVDRVAIRALRSPSGVAEPRVTVYVVDADVAKGNVTATFTGEVVEVQGP
;
A
#
# COMPACT_ATOMS: atom_id res chain seq x y z
N MET A 1 4.17 15.56 27.83
CA MET A 1 5.32 16.45 27.54
C MET A 1 6.40 15.59 26.89
N PRO A 2 6.79 15.83 25.62
CA PRO A 2 7.78 14.99 24.93
C PRO A 2 9.15 15.04 25.62
N ASP A 3 9.87 13.92 25.67
CA ASP A 3 11.20 13.85 26.30
C ASP A 3 12.22 14.65 25.45
N PRO A 4 12.81 15.73 26.00
CA PRO A 4 13.76 16.59 25.27
C PRO A 4 15.03 15.86 24.81
N ARG A 5 15.31 14.66 25.35
CA ARG A 5 16.41 13.81 24.85
C ARG A 5 16.11 13.18 23.49
N SER A 6 14.84 12.90 23.20
CA SER A 6 14.43 12.25 21.96
C SER A 6 14.49 13.19 20.75
N ASP A 7 14.28 14.51 20.95
CA ASP A 7 14.30 15.49 19.85
C ASP A 7 15.71 15.71 19.26
N LYS A 8 16.76 15.54 20.08
CA LYS A 8 18.17 15.66 19.67
C LYS A 8 18.74 14.35 19.10
N THR A 9 17.96 13.28 19.10
CA THR A 9 18.39 11.96 18.60
C THR A 9 18.47 11.99 17.08
N ARG A 10 19.54 11.40 16.51
CA ARG A 10 19.75 11.34 15.07
C ARG A 10 18.65 10.49 14.41
N ALA A 11 18.04 11.02 13.36
CA ALA A 11 17.05 10.29 12.56
C ALA A 11 17.74 9.24 11.66
N ARG A 12 17.23 8.01 11.71
CA ARG A 12 17.57 6.91 10.81
C ARG A 12 16.73 7.00 9.54
N ASP A 13 17.09 6.22 8.52
CA ASP A 13 16.36 6.17 7.26
C ASP A 13 14.93 5.66 7.45
N ILE A 14 14.70 4.74 8.38
CA ILE A 14 13.35 4.28 8.73
C ILE A 14 12.49 5.41 9.32
N ASP A 15 13.07 6.28 10.15
CA ASP A 15 12.34 7.38 10.77
C ASP A 15 11.96 8.44 9.70
N ARG A 16 12.85 8.66 8.72
CA ARG A 16 12.58 9.49 7.53
C ARG A 16 11.48 8.88 6.64
N ALA A 17 11.57 7.58 6.35
CA ALA A 17 10.59 6.88 5.53
C ALA A 17 9.19 6.90 6.17
N GLN A 18 9.10 6.65 7.48
CA GLN A 18 7.83 6.74 8.23
C GLN A 18 7.22 8.15 8.19
N THR A 19 8.07 9.18 8.30
CA THR A 19 7.61 10.57 8.20
C THR A 19 7.09 10.89 6.80
N CYS A 20 7.77 10.41 5.75
CA CYS A 20 7.27 10.56 4.37
C CYS A 20 5.90 9.86 4.19
N SER A 21 5.73 8.64 4.71
CA SER A 21 4.43 7.95 4.63
C SER A 21 3.30 8.73 5.32
N LEU A 22 3.57 9.37 6.47
CA LEU A 22 2.59 10.23 7.14
C LEU A 22 2.25 11.49 6.33
N LEU A 23 3.25 12.09 5.67
CA LEU A 23 3.02 13.23 4.79
C LEU A 23 2.21 12.85 3.55
N ASP A 24 2.46 11.66 2.98
CA ASP A 24 1.72 11.11 1.84
C ASP A 24 0.25 10.83 2.22
N ALA A 25 0.01 10.29 3.41
CA ALA A 25 -1.33 10.07 3.95
C ALA A 25 -2.07 11.40 4.22
N ALA A 26 -1.41 12.40 4.78
CA ALA A 26 -2.03 13.70 5.01
C ALA A 26 -2.32 14.47 3.71
N TYR A 27 -1.49 14.31 2.69
CA TYR A 27 -1.77 14.82 1.35
C TYR A 27 -2.96 14.09 0.72
N ALA A 28 -3.02 12.76 0.86
CA ALA A 28 -4.14 11.94 0.42
C ALA A 28 -5.48 12.37 1.05
N ASP A 29 -5.47 12.69 2.34
CA ASP A 29 -6.63 13.15 3.11
C ASP A 29 -6.97 14.64 2.85
N GLY A 30 -6.24 15.32 1.96
CA GLY A 30 -6.45 16.72 1.62
C GLY A 30 -6.06 17.72 2.71
N GLN A 31 -5.33 17.28 3.75
CA GLN A 31 -4.83 18.16 4.81
C GLN A 31 -3.63 19.00 4.37
N LEU A 32 -2.89 18.55 3.35
CA LEU A 32 -1.77 19.26 2.75
C LEU A 32 -2.07 19.60 1.28
N GLY A 33 -1.75 20.83 0.87
CA GLY A 33 -1.68 21.18 -0.55
C GLY A 33 -0.43 20.59 -1.22
N VAL A 34 -0.40 20.56 -2.56
CA VAL A 34 0.72 19.99 -3.36
C VAL A 34 2.07 20.63 -3.01
N GLU A 35 2.16 21.96 -3.04
CA GLU A 35 3.40 22.69 -2.76
C GLU A 35 3.89 22.47 -1.31
N GLU A 36 2.95 22.27 -0.39
CA GLU A 36 3.22 22.03 1.01
C GLU A 36 3.72 20.61 1.26
N HIS A 37 3.09 19.62 0.62
CA HIS A 37 3.53 18.22 0.63
C HIS A 37 4.94 18.09 0.05
N GLU A 38 5.22 18.68 -1.12
CA GLU A 38 6.55 18.65 -1.75
C GLU A 38 7.62 19.27 -0.84
N SER A 39 7.33 20.45 -0.26
CA SER A 39 8.23 21.15 0.65
C SER A 39 8.53 20.34 1.92
N ARG A 40 7.50 19.76 2.54
CA ARG A 40 7.63 18.96 3.76
C ARG A 40 8.32 17.63 3.51
N THR A 41 8.06 16.96 2.39
CA THR A 41 8.73 15.71 1.99
C THR A 41 10.21 15.95 1.71
N ALA A 42 10.54 17.04 1.00
CA ALA A 42 11.93 17.44 0.78
C ALA A 42 12.65 17.82 2.09
N ALA A 43 11.93 18.38 3.06
CA ALA A 43 12.46 18.66 4.40
C ALA A 43 12.67 17.38 5.22
N ALA A 44 11.74 16.41 5.14
CA ALA A 44 11.82 15.13 5.83
C ALA A 44 13.03 14.31 5.36
N MET A 45 13.29 14.27 4.04
CA MET A 45 14.46 13.59 3.48
C MET A 45 15.80 14.18 3.95
N ARG A 46 15.84 15.49 4.23
CA ARG A 46 17.04 16.20 4.69
C ARG A 46 17.17 16.29 6.21
N ALA A 47 16.16 15.86 6.96
CA ALA A 47 16.15 15.94 8.41
C ALA A 47 17.18 14.98 9.04
N THR A 48 18.00 15.53 9.93
CA THR A 48 19.06 14.80 10.63
C THR A 48 18.65 14.36 12.03
N THR A 49 17.54 14.88 12.57
CA THR A 49 17.08 14.62 13.94
C THR A 49 15.60 14.22 13.98
N LEU A 50 15.23 13.43 15.00
CA LEU A 50 13.82 13.05 15.23
C LEU A 50 12.95 14.26 15.56
N GLY A 51 13.49 15.28 16.24
CA GLY A 51 12.74 16.51 16.51
C GLY A 51 12.39 17.28 15.24
N ALA A 52 13.28 17.29 14.24
CA ALA A 52 13.00 17.91 12.94
C ALA A 52 11.90 17.16 12.17
N LEU A 53 11.88 15.82 12.23
CA LEU A 53 10.83 15.00 11.62
C LEU A 53 9.46 15.21 12.28
N ARG A 54 9.41 15.27 13.62
CA ARG A 54 8.16 15.55 14.36
C ARG A 54 7.60 16.94 14.08
N ALA A 55 8.47 17.94 13.89
CA ALA A 55 8.01 19.29 13.57
C ALA A 55 7.25 19.35 12.24
N LEU A 56 7.59 18.49 11.27
CA LEU A 56 6.94 18.41 9.96
C LEU A 56 5.54 17.78 9.98
N THR A 57 5.21 17.07 11.06
CA THR A 57 3.96 16.29 11.20
C THR A 57 3.10 16.75 12.38
N LYS A 58 3.54 17.76 13.13
CA LYS A 58 2.93 18.18 14.40
C LYS A 58 1.51 18.73 14.26
N ASP A 59 1.23 19.37 13.14
CA ASP A 59 -0.03 20.04 12.81
C ASP A 59 -0.96 19.18 11.97
N LEU A 60 -0.49 18.03 11.51
CA LEU A 60 -1.31 17.04 10.81
C LEU A 60 -2.28 16.38 11.80
N GLN A 61 -3.55 16.34 11.42
CA GLN A 61 -4.54 15.55 12.14
C GLN A 61 -4.27 14.09 11.79
N VAL A 62 -3.79 13.32 12.77
CA VAL A 62 -3.65 11.88 12.62
C VAL A 62 -5.06 11.29 12.74
N PRO A 63 -5.59 10.59 11.70
CA PRO A 63 -6.91 9.99 11.79
C PRO A 63 -6.97 8.96 12.93
N ASP A 64 -8.13 8.81 13.58
CA ASP A 64 -8.31 8.04 14.83
C ASP A 64 -7.82 6.58 14.75
N HIS A 65 -7.72 6.00 13.54
CA HIS A 65 -7.16 4.67 13.31
C HIS A 65 -5.62 4.58 13.47
N LEU A 66 -4.93 5.71 13.69
CA LEU A 66 -3.48 5.80 13.93
C LEU A 66 -3.12 6.48 15.28
N VAL A 67 -4.10 6.91 16.07
CA VAL A 67 -3.91 7.35 17.47
C VAL A 67 -4.60 6.35 18.38
N GLY A 68 -3.84 5.39 18.92
CA GLY A 68 -4.33 4.54 20.00
C GLY A 68 -4.81 5.41 21.16
N ASP A 69 -6.05 5.18 21.58
CA ASP A 69 -6.77 5.92 22.60
C ASP A 69 -5.85 6.28 23.78
N GLY A 70 -5.62 7.57 23.91
CA GLY A 70 -4.92 8.18 25.01
C GLY A 70 -5.74 9.33 25.55
N THR A 71 -7.00 9.10 25.90
CA THR A 71 -7.78 10.13 26.60
C THR A 71 -8.48 9.64 27.85
N GLY A 72 -7.81 9.84 28.99
CA GLY A 72 -8.41 10.44 30.19
C GLY A 72 -8.95 9.50 31.27
N GLY A 73 -8.42 9.63 32.49
CA GLY A 73 -9.04 9.09 33.71
C GLY A 73 -8.10 8.87 34.90
N GLU A 74 -7.63 9.97 35.49
CA GLU A 74 -7.47 10.25 36.93
C GLU A 74 -7.13 9.13 37.97
N SER A 75 -6.13 9.46 38.80
CA SER A 75 -5.89 9.05 40.20
C SER A 75 -5.02 7.82 40.54
N GLU A 76 -3.86 8.18 41.12
CA GLU A 76 -3.29 7.68 42.38
C GLU A 76 -2.63 6.28 42.46
N THR A 77 -1.29 6.36 42.46
CA THR A 77 -0.34 5.75 43.41
C THR A 77 0.03 4.25 43.31
N GLU A 78 1.35 4.04 43.47
CA GLU A 78 2.07 2.86 43.96
C GLU A 78 2.67 1.86 42.94
N SER A 79 3.97 2.09 42.67
CA SER A 79 5.09 1.14 42.83
C SER A 79 4.90 -0.33 42.40
N GLY A 80 5.68 -0.75 41.40
CA GLY A 80 5.92 -2.18 41.17
C GLY A 80 6.78 -2.53 39.95
N SER A 81 8.10 -2.46 40.11
CA SER A 81 9.17 -3.15 39.39
C SER A 81 8.80 -4.13 38.24
N GLY A 82 9.36 -3.90 37.04
CA GLY A 82 9.45 -4.91 35.98
C GLY A 82 9.85 -4.37 34.59
N SER A 83 11.14 -4.50 34.25
CA SER A 83 11.82 -4.26 32.95
C SER A 83 10.97 -4.09 31.66
N PRO A 84 11.22 -3.06 30.82
CA PRO A 84 10.72 -3.03 29.44
C PRO A 84 11.85 -3.27 28.41
N ARG A 85 11.85 -4.44 27.79
CA ARG A 85 12.54 -4.69 26.50
C ARG A 85 11.60 -4.29 25.34
N SER A 86 12.17 -3.49 24.42
CA SER A 86 11.77 -3.26 23.02
C SER A 86 10.30 -2.96 22.70
N ARG A 87 9.94 -1.66 22.75
CA ARG A 87 8.77 -1.07 22.08
C ARG A 87 9.15 -0.54 20.68
N HIS A 88 9.64 -1.42 19.79
CA HIS A 88 10.15 -1.02 18.46
C HIS A 88 9.47 -1.72 17.27
N LEU A 89 8.28 -2.27 17.46
CA LEU A 89 7.47 -2.80 16.36
C LEU A 89 6.18 -1.98 16.31
N LEU A 90 5.64 -1.79 15.10
CA LEU A 90 4.43 -1.03 14.74
C LEU A 90 4.69 0.44 14.40
N VAL A 91 5.04 0.72 13.15
CA VAL A 91 4.29 1.62 12.24
C VAL A 91 4.81 1.35 10.83
N VAL A 92 4.16 0.43 10.10
CA VAL A 92 4.19 0.35 8.63
C VAL A 92 2.83 -0.22 8.22
N LEU A 93 1.90 0.63 7.77
CA LEU A 93 0.91 0.36 6.73
C LEU A 93 -0.08 1.54 6.66
N ALA A 94 0.20 2.56 5.84
CA ALA A 94 -0.79 3.53 5.34
C ALA A 94 -0.07 4.54 4.44
N ALA A 95 0.05 4.25 3.14
CA ALA A 95 0.28 5.23 2.08
C ALA A 95 0.31 4.51 0.72
N VAL A 96 -0.86 4.15 0.17
CA VAL A 96 -0.92 3.59 -1.20
C VAL A 96 -1.99 4.23 -2.10
N VAL A 97 -2.99 4.96 -1.59
CA VAL A 97 -4.17 5.26 -2.45
C VAL A 97 -4.11 6.54 -3.30
N VAL A 98 -3.18 7.52 -3.14
CA VAL A 98 -3.38 8.86 -3.78
C VAL A 98 -2.34 9.34 -4.81
N VAL A 99 -1.47 8.48 -5.36
CA VAL A 99 -0.54 8.94 -6.42
C VAL A 99 -1.16 8.92 -7.83
N ALA A 100 -2.38 8.42 -8.02
CA ALA A 100 -2.99 8.29 -9.35
C ALA A 100 -3.51 9.60 -9.98
N LEU A 101 -3.45 10.77 -9.31
CA LEU A 101 -4.07 12.01 -9.84
C LEU A 101 -3.15 13.23 -10.05
N ILE A 102 -1.81 13.09 -10.04
CA ILE A 102 -0.92 14.27 -10.25
C ILE A 102 -0.18 14.27 -11.60
N VAL A 103 -0.10 13.15 -12.33
CA VAL A 103 0.72 13.13 -13.57
C VAL A 103 0.01 13.72 -14.80
N VAL A 104 -1.30 13.95 -14.77
CA VAL A 104 -2.04 14.55 -15.91
C VAL A 104 -1.90 16.09 -15.97
N GLY A 105 -1.46 16.74 -14.89
CA GLY A 105 -1.37 18.21 -14.82
C GLY A 105 -0.14 18.85 -15.47
N LEU A 106 0.91 18.10 -15.83
CA LEU A 106 2.22 18.68 -16.14
C LEU A 106 2.72 18.55 -17.60
N VAL A 107 1.84 18.20 -18.56
CA VAL A 107 2.23 18.08 -19.99
C VAL A 107 1.66 19.20 -20.89
N GLN A 108 0.90 20.16 -20.34
CA GLN A 108 0.34 21.30 -21.10
C GLN A 108 1.06 22.64 -20.83
N VAL A 109 2.35 22.63 -20.49
CA VAL A 109 3.19 23.84 -20.58
C VAL A 109 4.19 23.64 -21.69
N MET A 110 3.78 23.97 -22.92
CA MET A 110 4.62 24.54 -23.99
C MET A 110 3.85 24.52 -25.31
N SER A 111 2.94 25.49 -25.50
CA SER A 111 2.69 26.11 -26.80
C SER A 111 1.80 27.35 -26.68
N ALA A 112 2.17 28.34 -27.50
CA ALA A 112 1.43 29.55 -27.86
C ALA A 112 1.47 30.73 -26.86
N GLY A 113 2.44 31.62 -27.09
CA GLY A 113 2.11 33.04 -27.08
C GLY A 113 1.17 33.37 -28.24
N GLY A 114 0.21 34.26 -28.01
CA GLY A 114 -0.58 34.88 -29.09
C GLY A 114 -2.06 35.12 -28.79
N SER A 115 -2.37 36.34 -28.34
CA SER A 115 -3.58 37.16 -28.60
C SER A 115 -5.00 36.67 -28.30
N ASN A 116 -5.67 37.47 -27.45
CA ASN A 116 -7.11 37.75 -27.24
C ASN A 116 -8.15 37.28 -28.30
N GLY A 117 -9.25 36.70 -27.80
CA GLY A 117 -10.57 36.60 -28.45
C GLY A 117 -11.60 35.88 -27.54
N PRO A 118 -12.91 36.25 -27.53
CA PRO A 118 -13.78 36.09 -26.36
C PRO A 118 -14.51 34.74 -26.26
N ALA A 119 -14.99 34.49 -25.03
CA ALA A 119 -15.73 33.34 -24.53
C ALA A 119 -16.66 32.65 -25.54
N ALA A 120 -16.32 31.40 -25.87
CA ALA A 120 -17.24 30.41 -26.40
C ALA A 120 -17.52 29.39 -25.30
N SER A 121 -18.79 29.10 -25.13
CA SER A 121 -19.40 28.17 -24.19
C SER A 121 -18.59 26.88 -24.05
N SER A 122 -18.10 26.60 -22.84
CA SER A 122 -17.69 25.25 -22.47
C SER A 122 -18.95 24.42 -22.32
N GLU A 123 -19.39 23.82 -23.42
CA GLU A 123 -20.18 22.60 -23.35
C GLU A 123 -19.37 21.62 -22.50
N SER A 124 -19.91 21.31 -21.34
CA SER A 124 -19.40 20.30 -20.44
C SER A 124 -19.52 18.95 -21.14
N SER A 125 -18.50 18.62 -21.93
CA SER A 125 -18.12 17.23 -22.17
C SER A 125 -17.65 16.72 -20.81
N ALA A 126 -18.60 16.19 -20.03
CA ALA A 126 -18.27 15.19 -19.03
C ALA A 126 -17.72 13.99 -19.82
N ASP A 127 -16.44 14.06 -20.17
CA ASP A 127 -15.70 12.94 -20.71
C ASP A 127 -15.81 11.81 -19.69
N ASP A 128 -16.35 10.71 -20.20
CA ASP A 128 -16.53 9.43 -19.56
C ASP A 128 -15.17 8.86 -19.13
N HIS A 129 -14.66 9.35 -18.00
CA HIS A 129 -13.47 8.82 -17.33
C HIS A 129 -13.77 7.57 -16.48
N SER A 130 -14.87 6.87 -16.74
CA SER A 130 -15.16 5.52 -16.23
C SER A 130 -14.28 4.47 -16.94
N ALA A 131 -13.01 4.79 -17.19
CA ALA A 131 -12.07 3.99 -17.95
C ALA A 131 -11.83 2.66 -17.24
N GLU A 132 -12.65 1.67 -17.62
CA GLU A 132 -12.50 0.23 -17.40
C GLU A 132 -11.92 -0.16 -16.03
N SER A 133 -12.65 0.10 -14.94
CA SER A 133 -12.34 -0.51 -13.64
C SER A 133 -12.55 -2.03 -13.74
N ILE A 134 -11.53 -2.80 -13.36
CA ILE A 134 -11.56 -4.27 -13.40
C ILE A 134 -11.73 -4.76 -11.97
N ALA A 135 -12.82 -5.47 -11.67
CA ALA A 135 -13.06 -6.01 -10.32
C ALA A 135 -12.13 -7.20 -10.02
N LEU A 136 -10.94 -6.94 -9.48
CA LEU A 136 -9.85 -7.90 -9.32
C LEU A 136 -10.08 -8.98 -8.24
N PHE A 137 -11.11 -8.81 -7.42
CA PHE A 137 -11.57 -9.84 -6.48
C PHE A 137 -12.53 -10.86 -7.10
N THR A 138 -12.86 -10.70 -8.39
CA THR A 138 -13.67 -11.66 -9.13
C THR A 138 -12.81 -12.60 -9.98
N ALA A 139 -13.35 -13.77 -10.33
CA ALA A 139 -12.66 -14.73 -11.19
C ALA A 139 -12.34 -14.12 -12.57
N ASP A 140 -13.27 -13.34 -13.14
CA ASP A 140 -13.08 -12.65 -14.42
C ASP A 140 -11.97 -11.59 -14.33
N GLY A 141 -11.98 -10.77 -13.27
CA GLY A 141 -10.96 -9.76 -13.06
C GLY A 141 -9.56 -10.34 -12.86
N MET A 142 -9.43 -11.40 -12.07
CA MET A 142 -8.14 -12.09 -11.91
C MET A 142 -7.64 -12.72 -13.21
N ARG A 143 -8.52 -13.35 -13.99
CA ARG A 143 -8.14 -13.91 -15.31
C ARG A 143 -7.67 -12.83 -16.26
N GLU A 144 -8.33 -11.68 -16.27
CA GLU A 144 -7.93 -10.54 -17.09
C GLU A 144 -6.60 -9.96 -16.62
N PHE A 145 -6.37 -9.84 -15.31
CA PHE A 145 -5.08 -9.44 -14.74
C PHE A 145 -3.95 -10.39 -15.18
N VAL A 146 -4.12 -11.71 -15.03
CA VAL A 146 -3.13 -12.72 -15.44
C VAL A 146 -2.85 -12.62 -16.95
N ARG A 147 -3.89 -12.46 -17.77
CA ARG A 147 -3.74 -12.28 -19.22
C ARG A 147 -2.94 -11.02 -19.58
N ARG A 148 -3.23 -9.89 -18.93
CA ARG A 148 -2.50 -8.62 -19.15
C ARG A 148 -1.07 -8.70 -18.61
N PHE A 149 -0.85 -9.43 -17.52
CA PHE A 149 0.48 -9.68 -16.97
C PHE A 149 1.35 -10.45 -17.97
N GLU A 150 0.84 -11.55 -18.52
CA GLU A 150 1.56 -12.34 -19.52
C GLU A 150 1.88 -11.50 -20.76
N SER A 151 0.90 -10.74 -21.26
CA SER A 151 1.07 -9.84 -22.40
C SER A 151 2.18 -8.80 -22.16
N LYS A 152 2.26 -8.23 -20.94
CA LYS A 152 3.26 -7.21 -20.59
C LYS A 152 4.66 -7.80 -20.43
N PHE A 153 4.78 -8.92 -19.71
CA PHE A 153 6.08 -9.42 -19.23
C PHE A 153 6.60 -10.64 -20.00
N GLY A 154 5.78 -11.26 -20.85
CA GLY A 154 6.12 -12.45 -21.63
C GLY A 154 6.29 -13.72 -20.78
N ASN A 155 5.85 -13.70 -19.52
CA ASN A 155 5.82 -14.82 -18.58
C ASN A 155 4.82 -14.50 -17.47
N LEU A 156 4.54 -15.49 -16.63
CA LEU A 156 3.63 -15.41 -15.49
C LEU A 156 4.36 -15.48 -14.14
N VAL A 157 5.67 -15.22 -14.11
CA VAL A 157 6.48 -15.33 -12.88
C VAL A 157 6.55 -13.99 -12.16
N ALA A 158 6.15 -13.91 -10.89
CA ALA A 158 6.24 -12.70 -10.06
C ALA A 158 7.03 -12.95 -8.77
N ASP A 159 7.63 -11.90 -8.19
CA ASP A 159 8.17 -11.99 -6.82
C ASP A 159 7.02 -11.91 -5.80
N ASP A 160 6.14 -10.92 -5.99
CA ASP A 160 4.96 -10.68 -5.16
C ASP A 160 3.86 -9.99 -5.97
N VAL A 161 2.61 -10.28 -5.66
CA VAL A 161 1.43 -9.60 -6.19
C VAL A 161 0.48 -9.29 -5.04
N ASP A 162 0.13 -8.03 -4.86
CA ASP A 162 -0.97 -7.59 -4.01
C ASP A 162 -2.12 -7.14 -4.92
N LEU A 163 -3.25 -7.82 -4.88
CA LEU A 163 -4.49 -7.40 -5.53
C LEU A 163 -5.34 -6.62 -4.53
N TYR A 164 -5.88 -5.49 -4.98
CA TYR A 164 -6.94 -4.73 -4.31
C TYR A 164 -8.25 -4.88 -5.11
N SER A 165 -9.28 -4.09 -4.80
CA SER A 165 -10.58 -4.18 -5.46
C SER A 165 -10.51 -3.97 -6.97
N ASP A 166 -9.71 -3.00 -7.40
CA ASP A 166 -9.70 -2.43 -8.74
C ASP A 166 -8.30 -2.16 -9.31
N ASP A 167 -7.26 -2.23 -8.46
CA ASP A 167 -5.86 -2.13 -8.85
C ASP A 167 -4.99 -3.24 -8.22
N ALA A 168 -3.74 -3.33 -8.69
CA ALA A 168 -2.79 -4.29 -8.13
C ALA A 168 -1.37 -3.73 -8.14
N VAL A 169 -0.57 -4.18 -7.18
CA VAL A 169 0.87 -3.93 -7.12
C VAL A 169 1.61 -5.22 -7.38
N VAL A 170 2.55 -5.18 -8.32
CA VAL A 170 3.40 -6.31 -8.68
C VAL A 170 4.86 -5.99 -8.44
N ALA A 171 5.56 -6.81 -7.67
CA ALA A 171 7.01 -6.79 -7.59
C ALA A 171 7.61 -7.81 -8.57
N LYS A 172 8.58 -7.36 -9.38
CA LYS A 172 9.38 -8.24 -10.24
C LYS A 172 10.85 -7.87 -10.18
N MET A 173 11.69 -8.88 -10.19
CA MET A 173 13.12 -8.76 -10.45
C MET A 173 13.38 -8.04 -11.78
N ILE A 174 14.34 -7.13 -11.79
CA ILE A 174 14.78 -6.49 -13.03
C ILE A 174 15.69 -7.48 -13.79
N PRO A 175 15.39 -7.80 -15.06
CA PRO A 175 16.23 -8.68 -15.85
C PRO A 175 17.69 -8.21 -15.86
N ARG A 176 18.63 -9.14 -15.65
CA ARG A 176 20.09 -8.89 -15.58
C ARG A 176 20.54 -8.06 -14.38
N GLN A 177 19.65 -7.70 -13.45
CA GLN A 177 19.96 -7.04 -12.18
C GLN A 177 19.30 -7.82 -11.03
N LEU A 178 19.83 -9.00 -10.73
CA LEU A 178 19.19 -9.96 -9.82
C LEU A 178 18.99 -9.43 -8.38
N THR A 179 19.76 -8.43 -7.98
CA THR A 179 19.66 -7.76 -6.67
C THR A 179 18.72 -6.55 -6.68
N ARG A 180 18.00 -6.33 -7.77
CA ARG A 180 17.08 -5.18 -7.95
C ARG A 180 15.70 -5.67 -8.34
N MET A 181 14.69 -5.01 -7.78
CA MET A 181 13.29 -5.20 -8.17
C MET A 181 12.68 -3.89 -8.65
N GLN A 182 11.62 -4.02 -9.46
CA GLN A 182 10.74 -2.95 -9.89
C GLN A 182 9.32 -3.27 -9.40
N ARG A 183 8.67 -2.30 -8.76
CA ARG A 183 7.23 -2.37 -8.49
C ARG A 183 6.44 -1.75 -9.62
N TRP A 184 5.40 -2.44 -10.05
CA TRP A 184 4.49 -2.01 -11.09
C TRP A 184 3.11 -1.81 -10.48
N MET A 185 2.50 -0.66 -10.74
CA MET A 185 1.08 -0.46 -10.48
C MET A 185 0.33 -0.97 -11.70
N PHE A 186 -0.74 -1.72 -11.47
CA PHE A 186 -1.69 -2.17 -12.46
C PHE A 186 -3.02 -1.48 -12.24
N THR A 187 -3.52 -0.78 -13.24
CA THR A 187 -4.91 -0.33 -13.30
C THR A 187 -5.58 -0.86 -14.56
N GLY A 188 -6.90 -0.99 -14.55
CA GLY A 188 -7.65 -1.44 -15.72
C GLY A 188 -7.48 -0.51 -16.93
N ALA A 189 -7.36 0.81 -16.72
CA ALA A 189 -7.12 1.76 -17.80
C ALA A 189 -5.67 1.75 -18.33
N ALA A 190 -4.67 1.81 -17.45
CA ALA A 190 -3.28 2.03 -17.85
C ALA A 190 -2.48 0.71 -18.05
N GLY A 191 -2.98 -0.40 -17.53
CA GLY A 191 -2.19 -1.63 -17.42
C GLY A 191 -1.03 -1.43 -16.45
N PHE A 192 0.14 -2.00 -16.78
CA PHE A 192 1.31 -1.99 -15.88
C PHE A 192 2.25 -0.80 -16.13
N GLU A 193 2.37 0.06 -15.12
CA GLU A 193 3.28 1.20 -15.09
C GLU A 193 4.26 1.11 -13.91
N PRO A 194 5.53 1.53 -14.06
CA PRO A 194 6.45 1.60 -12.93
C PRO A 194 5.91 2.54 -11.85
N TRP A 195 5.72 2.02 -10.64
CA TRP A 195 5.12 2.79 -9.55
C TRP A 195 6.15 3.52 -8.69
N THR A 196 7.30 2.88 -8.48
CA THR A 196 8.40 3.42 -7.68
C THR A 196 9.71 3.33 -8.45
N PRO A 197 10.76 4.09 -8.09
CA PRO A 197 12.11 3.78 -8.56
C PRO A 197 12.52 2.35 -8.19
N PRO A 198 13.41 1.70 -8.96
CA PRO A 198 13.95 0.39 -8.61
C PRO A 198 14.63 0.35 -7.25
N THR A 199 14.30 -0.65 -6.42
CA THR A 199 14.87 -0.85 -5.07
C THR A 199 15.75 -2.10 -5.03
N MET A 200 16.39 -2.37 -3.88
CA MET A 200 17.02 -3.67 -3.64
C MET A 200 15.96 -4.77 -3.58
N ARG A 201 16.31 -5.95 -4.10
CA ARG A 201 15.57 -7.20 -3.99
C ARG A 201 16.20 -8.03 -2.88
N ASP A 202 15.37 -8.59 -2.00
CA ASP A 202 15.85 -9.47 -0.94
C ASP A 202 16.51 -10.72 -1.54
N GLU A 203 17.61 -11.16 -0.92
CA GLU A 203 18.42 -12.28 -1.45
C GLU A 203 17.65 -13.61 -1.42
N ASP A 204 16.73 -13.74 -0.47
CA ASP A 204 15.86 -14.88 -0.27
C ASP A 204 14.46 -14.67 -0.85
N GLN A 205 14.26 -13.66 -1.71
CA GLN A 205 13.00 -13.49 -2.42
C GLN A 205 12.77 -14.63 -3.41
N ASP A 206 11.81 -15.50 -3.09
CA ASP A 206 11.29 -16.52 -4.00
C ASP A 206 10.24 -15.94 -4.96
N THR A 207 9.93 -16.69 -6.02
CA THR A 207 8.95 -16.30 -7.04
C THR A 207 7.76 -17.26 -7.07
N VAL A 208 6.62 -16.77 -7.52
CA VAL A 208 5.43 -17.56 -7.84
C VAL A 208 5.18 -17.60 -9.35
N ASP A 209 4.56 -18.68 -9.82
CA ASP A 209 4.05 -18.79 -11.19
C ASP A 209 2.52 -18.62 -11.17
N LEU A 210 2.04 -17.49 -11.68
CA LEU A 210 0.63 -17.14 -11.74
C LEU A 210 -0.16 -18.04 -12.70
N ALA A 211 0.51 -18.83 -13.57
CA ALA A 211 -0.16 -19.83 -14.40
C ALA A 211 -0.85 -20.93 -13.59
N LEU A 212 -0.41 -21.13 -12.34
CA LEU A 212 -0.95 -22.14 -11.43
C LEU A 212 -2.14 -21.63 -10.60
N LEU A 213 -2.46 -20.34 -10.70
CA LEU A 213 -3.51 -19.71 -9.91
C LEU A 213 -4.90 -20.08 -10.46
N ASP A 214 -5.71 -20.75 -9.65
CA ASP A 214 -7.10 -21.01 -9.99
C ASP A 214 -7.97 -19.80 -9.61
N SER A 215 -8.20 -18.91 -10.57
CA SER A 215 -8.97 -17.69 -10.36
C SER A 215 -10.41 -17.94 -9.85
N GLU A 216 -11.02 -19.08 -10.19
CA GLU A 216 -12.38 -19.40 -9.75
C GLU A 216 -12.37 -19.76 -8.27
N SER A 217 -11.50 -20.70 -7.88
CA SER A 217 -11.35 -21.12 -6.48
C SER A 217 -10.91 -19.97 -5.56
N ILE A 218 -10.05 -19.06 -6.05
CA ILE A 218 -9.63 -17.89 -5.27
C ILE A 218 -10.75 -16.86 -5.14
N ALA A 219 -11.56 -16.61 -6.17
CA ALA A 219 -12.69 -15.70 -6.07
C ALA A 219 -13.75 -16.22 -5.08
N ASP A 220 -14.01 -17.53 -5.10
CA ASP A 220 -14.88 -18.20 -4.13
C ASP A 220 -14.34 -18.13 -2.70
N LEU A 221 -13.02 -18.19 -2.52
CA LEU A 221 -12.38 -17.97 -1.22
C LEU A 221 -12.59 -16.54 -0.73
N VAL A 222 -12.36 -15.56 -1.60
CA VAL A 222 -12.57 -14.13 -1.31
C VAL A 222 -14.01 -13.87 -0.85
N GLY A 223 -15.00 -14.42 -1.55
CA GLY A 223 -16.41 -14.28 -1.18
C GLY A 223 -16.80 -14.90 0.18
N ARG A 224 -16.01 -15.86 0.69
CA ARG A 224 -16.25 -16.53 1.99
C ARG A 224 -15.36 -16.01 3.11
N ALA A 225 -14.33 -15.22 2.80
CA ALA A 225 -13.26 -14.88 3.73
C ALA A 225 -13.76 -14.20 5.02
N THR A 226 -14.70 -13.26 4.91
CA THR A 226 -15.29 -12.53 6.04
C THR A 226 -15.94 -13.47 7.07
N GLY A 227 -16.68 -14.47 6.59
CA GLY A 227 -17.27 -15.50 7.44
C GLY A 227 -16.23 -16.43 8.06
N LEU A 228 -15.17 -16.79 7.32
CA LEU A 228 -14.10 -17.67 7.80
C LEU A 228 -13.31 -17.04 8.95
N VAL A 229 -13.02 -15.75 8.89
CA VAL A 229 -12.27 -15.04 9.94
C VAL A 229 -13.14 -14.53 11.10
N GLY A 230 -14.46 -14.72 11.03
CA GLY A 230 -15.39 -14.25 12.06
C GLY A 230 -15.67 -12.75 12.02
N LEU A 231 -15.51 -12.09 10.87
CA LEU A 231 -15.77 -10.66 10.65
C LEU A 231 -16.89 -10.47 9.61
N PRO A 232 -18.15 -10.81 9.93
CA PRO A 232 -19.24 -10.81 8.95
C PRO A 232 -19.60 -9.42 8.41
N SER A 233 -19.29 -8.35 9.13
CA SER A 233 -19.46 -6.96 8.69
C SER A 233 -18.22 -6.39 7.99
N GLY A 234 -17.11 -7.13 8.01
CA GLY A 234 -15.86 -6.73 7.39
C GLY A 234 -15.91 -6.86 5.87
N HIS A 235 -14.82 -6.43 5.24
CA HIS A 235 -14.59 -6.58 3.80
C HIS A 235 -13.18 -7.08 3.54
N VAL A 236 -12.96 -7.62 2.35
CA VAL A 236 -11.61 -7.99 1.89
C VAL A 236 -10.89 -6.71 1.49
N ASP A 237 -9.78 -6.43 2.16
CA ASP A 237 -8.91 -5.28 1.89
C ASP A 237 -7.92 -5.62 0.75
N ARG A 238 -7.34 -6.83 0.81
CA ARG A 238 -6.23 -7.21 -0.06
C ARG A 238 -6.11 -8.71 -0.24
N VAL A 239 -5.72 -9.15 -1.43
CA VAL A 239 -5.32 -10.53 -1.73
C VAL A 239 -3.85 -10.56 -2.11
N ALA A 240 -3.02 -11.12 -1.24
CA ALA A 240 -1.59 -11.27 -1.44
C ALA A 240 -1.27 -12.63 -2.09
N ILE A 241 -0.42 -12.64 -3.12
CA ILE A 241 0.02 -13.84 -3.84
C ILE A 241 1.54 -13.86 -3.85
N ARG A 242 2.12 -14.77 -3.06
CA ARG A 242 3.58 -14.87 -2.89
C ARG A 242 3.99 -16.27 -2.46
N ALA A 243 5.29 -16.54 -2.60
CA ALA A 243 5.86 -17.76 -2.07
C ALA A 243 6.14 -17.56 -0.58
N LEU A 244 5.60 -18.45 0.25
CA LEU A 244 5.89 -18.48 1.69
C LEU A 244 6.78 -19.68 1.99
N ARG A 245 7.91 -19.45 2.66
CA ARG A 245 8.79 -20.55 3.09
C ARG A 245 8.17 -21.25 4.29
N SER A 246 7.95 -22.56 4.15
CA SER A 246 7.63 -23.46 5.25
C SER A 246 8.81 -23.55 6.24
N PRO A 247 8.60 -23.96 7.51
CA PRO A 247 9.70 -24.25 8.44
C PRO A 247 10.72 -25.27 7.93
N SER A 248 10.35 -26.09 6.95
CA SER A 248 11.26 -27.02 6.25
C SER A 248 12.20 -26.33 5.25
N GLY A 249 12.03 -25.03 4.98
CA GLY A 249 12.81 -24.23 4.04
C GLY A 249 12.28 -24.27 2.59
N VAL A 250 11.24 -25.07 2.31
CA VAL A 250 10.62 -25.15 0.99
C VAL A 250 9.69 -23.95 0.80
N ALA A 251 9.91 -23.21 -0.29
CA ALA A 251 9.06 -22.12 -0.71
C ALA A 251 7.82 -22.67 -1.41
N GLU A 252 6.64 -22.32 -0.92
CA GLU A 252 5.38 -22.79 -1.49
C GLU A 252 4.49 -21.60 -1.89
N PRO A 253 3.86 -21.64 -3.07
CA PRO A 253 2.95 -20.59 -3.51
C PRO A 253 1.72 -20.54 -2.60
N ARG A 254 1.37 -19.35 -2.13
CA ARG A 254 0.24 -19.09 -1.25
C ARG A 254 -0.53 -17.85 -1.67
N VAL A 255 -1.84 -17.92 -1.45
CA VAL A 255 -2.74 -16.77 -1.51
C VAL A 255 -3.14 -16.44 -0.07
N THR A 256 -3.04 -15.19 0.33
CA THR A 256 -3.53 -14.71 1.64
C THR A 256 -4.56 -13.61 1.43
N VAL A 257 -5.77 -13.86 1.87
CA VAL A 257 -6.90 -12.92 1.81
C VAL A 257 -6.97 -12.19 3.14
N TYR A 258 -6.76 -10.88 3.13
CA TYR A 258 -6.84 -10.02 4.31
C TYR A 258 -8.24 -9.41 4.42
N VAL A 259 -8.84 -9.53 5.60
CA VAL A 259 -10.16 -8.99 5.92
C VAL A 259 -10.01 -7.96 7.02
N VAL A 260 -10.70 -6.83 6.87
CA VAL A 260 -10.73 -5.75 7.86
C VAL A 260 -12.18 -5.35 8.17
N ASP A 261 -12.45 -4.99 9.41
CA ASP A 261 -13.71 -4.39 9.84
C ASP A 261 -13.42 -3.08 10.58
N ALA A 262 -13.87 -1.98 9.98
CA ALA A 262 -13.75 -0.60 10.48
C ALA A 262 -12.35 -0.23 11.04
N ASP A 263 -11.29 -0.80 10.46
CA ASP A 263 -9.88 -0.71 10.91
C ASP A 263 -9.56 -1.23 12.32
N VAL A 264 -10.55 -1.70 13.06
CA VAL A 264 -10.40 -2.19 14.45
C VAL A 264 -10.06 -3.68 14.48
N ALA A 265 -10.77 -4.48 13.70
CA ALA A 265 -10.61 -5.93 13.70
C ALA A 265 -10.04 -6.41 12.36
N LYS A 266 -9.06 -7.31 12.42
CA LYS A 266 -8.35 -7.82 11.24
C LYS A 266 -8.26 -9.32 11.31
N GLY A 267 -8.49 -9.97 10.19
CA GLY A 267 -8.28 -11.39 10.03
C GLY A 267 -7.64 -11.69 8.69
N ASN A 268 -7.14 -12.90 8.53
CA ASN A 268 -6.68 -13.37 7.24
C ASN A 268 -6.95 -14.86 7.05
N VAL A 269 -7.06 -15.25 5.79
CA VAL A 269 -7.13 -16.65 5.36
C VAL A 269 -6.01 -16.90 4.38
N THR A 270 -5.13 -17.85 4.69
CA THR A 270 -4.09 -18.32 3.78
C THR A 270 -4.51 -19.64 3.16
N ALA A 271 -4.36 -19.73 1.84
CA ALA A 271 -4.74 -20.87 1.04
C ALA A 271 -3.67 -21.21 -0.01
N THR A 272 -3.78 -22.40 -0.59
CA THR A 272 -3.06 -22.78 -1.81
C THR A 272 -3.63 -22.05 -3.02
N PHE A 273 -2.95 -22.16 -4.17
CA PHE A 273 -3.42 -21.56 -5.42
C PHE A 273 -4.71 -22.20 -5.99
N THR A 274 -5.12 -23.36 -5.46
CA THR A 274 -6.39 -24.02 -5.78
C THR A 274 -7.48 -23.72 -4.74
N GLY A 275 -7.28 -22.73 -3.86
CA GLY A 275 -8.26 -22.29 -2.87
C GLY A 275 -8.41 -23.22 -1.65
N GLU A 276 -7.53 -24.20 -1.47
CA GLU A 276 -7.52 -25.03 -0.26
C GLU A 276 -6.99 -24.22 0.92
N VAL A 277 -7.83 -24.04 1.95
CA VAL A 277 -7.48 -23.27 3.14
C VAL A 277 -6.42 -24.02 3.96
N VAL A 278 -5.31 -23.34 4.23
CA VAL A 278 -4.19 -23.86 5.04
C VAL A 278 -4.21 -23.25 6.43
N GLU A 279 -4.54 -21.96 6.54
CA GLU A 279 -4.54 -21.24 7.81
C GLU A 279 -5.66 -20.19 7.83
N VAL A 280 -6.26 -20.00 9.00
CA VAL A 280 -7.25 -18.96 9.28
C VAL A 280 -6.84 -18.27 10.58
N GLN A 281 -6.66 -16.96 10.51
CA GLN A 281 -6.41 -16.11 11.65
C GLN A 281 -7.57 -15.13 11.82
N GLY A 282 -8.29 -15.24 12.94
CA GLY A 282 -9.32 -14.28 13.34
C GLY A 282 -8.75 -13.05 14.06
N PRO A 283 -9.62 -12.14 14.50
CA PRO A 283 -9.25 -10.94 15.26
C PRO A 283 -8.62 -11.21 16.62
#